data_AF-A0A7S0MFV6-F1
#
_entry.id   AF-A0A7S0MFV6-F1
#
_cell.length_a   1.000
_cell.length_b   1.000
_cell.length_c   1.000
_cell.angle_alpha   90.00
_cell.angle_beta   90.00
_cell.angle_gamma   90.00
#
_symmetry.space_group_name_H-M   'P 1'
#
loop_
_entity.id
_entity.type
_entity.pdbx_description
1 polymer ?
#
loop_
_entity_poly.entity_id
_entity_poly.type
_entity_poly.pdbx_seq_one_letter_code
_entity_poly.pdbx_strand_id
1 'polypeptide(L)'
;GGAQGEQQVQDSVRTSSTAWLMDRTIPVVASVRARVEELIRVPMEYAEDMQVLHYAYKQHYHVHHDYFDPSLYPGDTRWASGHNRMITVFFYLETVAEGGQTVFPYAGVGPDTHPAIHDYG
;
A
#
# COMPACT_ATOMS: atom_id res chain seq x y z
N GLY A 1 -22.86 31.87 -1.80
CA GLY A 1 -23.26 30.47 -1.57
C GLY A 1 -21.99 29.67 -1.43
N GLY A 2 -21.77 29.08 -0.25
CA GLY A 2 -20.50 28.45 0.10
C GLY A 2 -20.22 27.18 -0.70
N ALA A 3 -18.98 27.06 -1.18
CA ALA A 3 -18.45 25.80 -1.64
C ALA A 3 -18.34 24.86 -0.43
N GLN A 4 -19.15 23.81 -0.41
CA GLN A 4 -19.00 22.72 0.54
C GLN A 4 -17.73 21.98 0.15
N GLY A 5 -16.64 22.22 0.89
CA GLY A 5 -15.44 21.43 0.77
C GLY A 5 -15.77 19.99 1.14
N GLU A 6 -15.46 19.06 0.25
CA GLU A 6 -15.50 17.63 0.53
C GLU A 6 -14.69 17.38 1.80
N GLN A 7 -15.39 17.00 2.86
CA GLN A 7 -14.76 16.68 4.13
C GLN A 7 -14.04 15.35 3.93
N GLN A 8 -12.72 15.40 3.75
CA GLN A 8 -11.90 14.18 3.73
C GLN A 8 -12.14 13.45 5.06
N VAL A 9 -12.80 12.30 4.98
CA VAL A 9 -12.96 11.39 6.11
C VAL A 9 -11.54 10.96 6.49
N GLN A 10 -11.09 11.42 7.65
CA GLN A 10 -9.78 11.06 8.17
C GLN A 10 -9.82 9.58 8.56
N ASP A 11 -9.16 8.75 7.76
CA ASP A 11 -9.01 7.33 8.05
C ASP A 11 -8.07 7.18 9.26
N SER A 12 -8.59 6.66 10.38
CA SER A 12 -7.80 6.45 11.58
C SER A 12 -6.78 5.32 11.42
N VAL A 13 -6.97 4.46 10.42
CA VAL A 13 -6.11 3.32 10.13
C VAL A 13 -4.90 3.73 9.30
N ARG A 14 -5.13 4.60 8.30
CA ARG A 14 -4.09 5.14 7.43
C ARG A 14 -4.15 6.66 7.41
N THR A 15 -3.15 7.30 7.99
CA THR A 15 -3.17 8.76 8.17
C THR A 15 -2.31 9.53 7.16
N SER A 16 -1.74 8.85 6.14
CA SER A 16 -0.88 9.46 5.09
C SER A 16 -1.65 10.28 4.05
N SER A 17 -0.95 11.20 3.38
CA SER A 17 -1.40 11.74 2.08
C SER A 17 -1.04 10.80 0.92
N THR A 18 -1.94 10.65 -0.05
CA THR A 18 -1.78 9.70 -1.17
C THR A 18 -1.99 10.38 -2.52
N ALA A 19 -1.15 10.01 -3.49
CA ALA A 19 -1.30 10.37 -4.91
C ALA A 19 -1.10 9.13 -5.81
N TRP A 20 -1.55 9.22 -7.06
CA TRP A 20 -1.45 8.13 -8.04
C TRP A 20 -0.82 8.62 -9.34
N LEU A 21 0.14 7.86 -9.86
CA LEU A 21 0.77 8.12 -11.16
C LEU A 21 0.05 7.29 -12.23
N MET A 22 -1.04 7.86 -12.76
CA MET A 22 -1.93 7.18 -13.72
C MET A 22 -1.38 7.18 -15.15
N ASP A 23 -0.59 8.20 -15.52
CA ASP A 23 0.05 8.25 -16.85
C ASP A 23 1.31 7.37 -16.88
N ARG A 24 1.13 6.16 -17.39
CA ARG A 24 2.18 5.13 -17.52
C ARG A 24 3.22 5.47 -18.60
N THR A 25 2.97 6.48 -19.44
CA THR A 25 3.85 6.86 -20.55
C THR A 25 4.95 7.85 -20.14
N ILE A 26 4.81 8.49 -18.97
CA ILE A 26 5.85 9.37 -18.43
C ILE A 26 7.16 8.59 -18.31
N PRO A 27 8.29 9.08 -18.87
CA PRO A 27 9.52 8.29 -19.01
C PRO A 27 10.03 7.65 -17.71
N VAL A 28 9.96 8.38 -16.58
CA VAL A 28 10.38 7.84 -15.28
C VAL A 28 9.44 6.73 -14.78
N VAL A 29 8.13 6.89 -14.97
CA VAL A 29 7.12 5.89 -14.59
C VAL A 29 7.31 4.63 -15.43
N ALA A 30 7.42 4.79 -16.75
CA ALA A 30 7.68 3.69 -17.67
C ALA A 30 8.97 2.93 -17.32
N SER A 31 10.05 3.63 -17.02
CA SER A 31 11.33 3.04 -16.64
C SER A 31 11.28 2.28 -15.31
N VAL A 32 10.55 2.80 -14.31
CA VAL A 32 10.36 2.07 -13.03
C VAL A 32 9.52 0.82 -13.28
N ARG A 33 8.41 0.92 -14.03
CA ARG A 33 7.55 -0.24 -14.35
C ARG A 33 8.33 -1.35 -15.07
N ALA A 34 9.14 -1.01 -16.06
CA ALA A 34 9.96 -2.00 -16.77
C ALA A 34 10.96 -2.71 -15.84
N ARG A 35 11.58 -1.99 -14.90
CA ARG A 35 12.49 -2.58 -13.90
C ARG A 35 11.76 -3.50 -12.92
N VAL A 36 10.54 -3.14 -12.52
CA VAL A 36 9.70 -4.01 -11.66
C VAL A 36 9.33 -5.29 -12.41
N GLU A 37 8.90 -5.17 -13.67
CA GLU A 37 8.57 -6.33 -14.51
C GLU A 37 9.73 -7.33 -14.57
N GLU A 38 10.94 -6.82 -14.79
CA GLU A 38 12.15 -7.64 -14.83
C GLU A 38 12.46 -8.29 -13.48
N LEU A 39 12.25 -7.56 -12.37
CA LEU A 39 12.50 -8.06 -11.02
C LEU A 39 11.55 -9.20 -10.63
N ILE A 40 10.24 -8.99 -10.78
CA ILE A 40 9.22 -9.91 -10.27
C ILE A 40 8.76 -10.94 -11.31
N ARG A 41 9.13 -10.75 -12.58
CA ARG A 41 8.78 -11.63 -13.71
C ARG A 41 7.26 -11.75 -13.95
N VAL A 42 6.52 -10.70 -13.64
CA VAL A 42 5.07 -10.59 -13.87
C VAL A 42 4.81 -9.39 -14.79
N PRO A 43 4.06 -9.55 -15.90
CA PRO A 43 3.75 -8.46 -16.82
C PRO A 43 3.10 -7.26 -16.12
N MET A 44 3.55 -6.04 -16.45
CA MET A 44 3.02 -4.83 -15.79
C MET A 44 1.59 -4.46 -16.20
N GLU A 45 0.98 -5.19 -17.13
CA GLU A 45 -0.46 -5.08 -17.42
C GLU A 45 -1.34 -5.48 -16.23
N TYR A 46 -0.86 -6.39 -15.36
CA TYR A 46 -1.55 -6.80 -14.13
C TYR A 46 -1.35 -5.82 -12.97
N ALA A 47 -0.41 -4.88 -13.11
CA ALA A 47 -0.12 -3.92 -12.05
C ALA A 47 -1.16 -2.78 -12.03
N GLU A 48 -1.55 -2.42 -10.81
CA GLU A 48 -2.25 -1.17 -10.54
C GLU A 48 -1.36 0.05 -10.91
N ASP A 49 -1.96 1.24 -10.93
CA ASP A 49 -1.19 2.48 -11.08
C ASP A 49 -0.28 2.69 -9.85
N MET A 50 0.87 3.33 -10.06
CA MET A 50 1.82 3.49 -8.95
C MET A 50 1.26 4.47 -7.91
N GLN A 51 1.20 4.02 -6.66
CA GLN A 51 0.78 4.81 -5.52
C GLN A 51 1.99 5.52 -4.88
N VAL A 52 1.87 6.83 -4.66
CA VAL A 52 2.86 7.64 -3.93
C VAL A 52 2.28 8.05 -2.59
N LEU A 53 3.06 7.84 -1.53
CA LEU A 53 2.64 8.07 -0.15
C LEU A 53 3.57 9.05 0.52
N HIS A 54 2.98 9.96 1.27
CA HIS A 54 3.71 10.90 2.10
C HIS A 54 3.18 10.82 3.54
N TYR A 55 4.09 10.48 4.45
CA TYR A 55 3.84 10.41 5.88
C TYR A 55 4.53 11.60 6.55
N ALA A 56 3.74 12.53 7.06
CA ALA A 56 4.20 13.59 7.94
C ALA A 56 4.50 13.04 9.34
N TYR A 57 5.04 13.90 10.21
CA TYR A 57 5.30 13.55 11.61
C TYR A 57 4.05 12.95 12.29
N LYS A 58 4.21 11.79 12.95
CA LYS A 58 3.16 11.00 13.61
C LYS A 58 2.07 10.43 12.70
N GLN A 59 2.25 10.44 11.38
CA GLN A 59 1.38 9.68 10.50
C GLN A 59 1.87 8.23 10.39
N HIS A 60 0.91 7.32 10.25
CA HIS A 60 1.13 5.88 10.31
C HIS A 60 0.14 5.14 9.41
N TYR A 61 0.38 3.84 9.25
CA TYR A 61 -0.58 2.90 8.73
C TYR A 61 -0.53 1.65 9.61
N HIS A 62 -1.65 1.28 10.23
CA HIS A 62 -1.71 0.05 11.01
C HIS A 62 -1.41 -1.18 10.16
N VAL A 63 -1.00 -2.27 10.82
CA VAL A 63 -0.76 -3.56 10.19
C VAL A 63 -2.01 -4.02 9.44
N HIS A 64 -1.82 -4.41 8.19
CA HIS A 64 -2.88 -4.86 7.29
C HIS A 64 -2.31 -5.84 6.27
N HIS A 65 -3.22 -6.44 5.49
CA HIS A 65 -2.88 -7.19 4.29
C HIS A 65 -3.16 -6.34 3.06
N ASP A 66 -2.28 -6.43 2.06
CA ASP A 66 -2.51 -5.77 0.76
C ASP A 66 -3.57 -6.52 -0.06
N TYR A 67 -3.67 -7.83 0.09
CA TYR A 67 -4.69 -8.64 -0.57
C TYR A 67 -6.06 -8.41 0.07
N PHE A 68 -7.11 -8.54 -0.74
CA PHE A 68 -8.50 -8.42 -0.29
C PHE A 68 -8.95 -9.75 0.31
N ASP A 69 -9.05 -9.80 1.64
CA ASP A 69 -9.58 -10.94 2.37
C ASP A 69 -11.12 -10.94 2.32
N PRO A 70 -11.77 -11.96 1.74
CA PRO A 70 -13.22 -12.01 1.64
C PRO A 70 -13.93 -12.06 3.00
N SER A 71 -13.25 -12.47 4.08
CA SER A 71 -13.80 -12.44 5.44
C SER A 71 -13.81 -11.05 6.06
N LEU A 72 -12.85 -10.18 5.69
CA LEU A 72 -12.76 -8.80 6.15
C LEU A 72 -13.56 -7.83 5.27
N TYR A 73 -13.77 -8.18 4.00
CA TYR A 73 -14.47 -7.36 3.01
C TYR A 73 -15.66 -8.12 2.38
N PRO A 74 -16.72 -8.43 3.16
CA PRO A 74 -17.88 -9.13 2.63
C PRO A 74 -18.58 -8.29 1.55
N GLY A 75 -18.85 -8.92 0.41
CA GLY A 75 -19.46 -8.26 -0.76
C GLY A 75 -18.45 -7.69 -1.76
N ASP A 76 -17.15 -7.73 -1.45
CA ASP A 76 -16.10 -7.39 -2.40
C ASP A 76 -15.96 -8.49 -3.46
N THR A 77 -16.08 -8.11 -4.73
CA THR A 77 -16.04 -9.05 -5.85
C THR A 77 -14.63 -9.34 -6.33
N ARG A 78 -13.61 -8.60 -5.89
CA ARG A 78 -12.21 -8.72 -6.33
C ARG A 78 -11.64 -10.12 -6.10
N TRP A 79 -11.97 -10.73 -4.96
CA TRP A 79 -11.62 -12.12 -4.68
C TRP A 79 -12.26 -13.06 -5.71
N ALA A 80 -13.57 -12.95 -5.91
CA ALA A 80 -14.33 -13.81 -6.81
C ALA A 80 -13.99 -13.62 -8.30
N SER A 81 -13.54 -12.42 -8.69
CA SER A 81 -13.17 -12.08 -10.07
C SER A 81 -11.70 -12.38 -10.40
N GLY A 82 -10.91 -12.89 -9.44
CA GLY A 82 -9.47 -13.11 -9.61
C GLY A 82 -8.64 -11.83 -9.64
N HIS A 83 -9.21 -10.69 -9.27
CA HIS A 83 -8.52 -9.39 -9.21
C HIS A 83 -8.01 -9.13 -7.79
N ASN A 84 -7.07 -9.96 -7.32
CA ASN A 84 -6.45 -9.77 -6.02
C ASN A 84 -4.93 -9.55 -6.15
N ARG A 85 -4.33 -8.92 -5.15
CA ARG A 85 -2.90 -8.57 -5.14
C ARG A 85 -2.08 -9.75 -4.65
N MET A 86 -1.12 -10.14 -5.48
CA MET A 86 -0.18 -11.24 -5.20
C MET A 86 1.18 -10.71 -4.71
N ILE A 87 1.64 -9.57 -5.23
CA ILE A 87 2.96 -9.00 -4.96
C ILE A 87 2.80 -7.50 -4.74
N THR A 88 3.45 -6.99 -3.70
CA THR A 88 3.63 -5.56 -3.47
C THR A 88 5.11 -5.21 -3.55
N VAL A 89 5.45 -4.16 -4.29
CA VAL A 89 6.81 -3.63 -4.39
C VAL A 89 6.83 -2.23 -3.79
N PHE A 90 7.62 -2.05 -2.74
CA PHE A 90 7.82 -0.75 -2.08
C PHE A 90 9.10 -0.07 -2.56
N PHE A 91 9.01 1.24 -2.79
CA PHE A 91 10.15 2.12 -3.03
C PHE A 91 10.21 3.15 -1.90
N TYR A 92 11.32 3.17 -1.16
CA TYR A 92 11.59 4.25 -0.22
C TYR A 92 12.23 5.41 -0.97
N LEU A 93 11.50 6.53 -1.07
CA LEU A 93 11.92 7.69 -1.86
C LEU A 93 12.80 8.67 -1.06
N GLU A 94 12.77 8.57 0.27
CA GLU A 94 13.52 9.40 1.19
C GLU A 94 14.05 8.55 2.35
N THR A 95 15.20 8.94 2.91
CA THR A 95 15.71 8.38 4.16
C THR A 95 15.15 9.17 5.33
N VAL A 96 14.43 8.50 6.23
CA VAL A 96 13.88 9.10 7.44
C VAL A 96 14.86 8.98 8.61
N ALA A 97 14.94 10.02 9.45
CA ALA A 97 15.89 10.06 10.56
C ALA A 97 15.50 9.11 11.71
N GLU A 98 14.20 8.99 12.01
CA GLU A 98 13.65 8.15 13.06
C GLU A 98 12.22 7.72 12.70
N GLY A 99 11.83 6.51 13.07
CA GLY A 99 10.50 5.95 12.76
C GLY A 99 10.34 5.55 11.29
N GLY A 100 9.10 5.41 10.83
CA GLY A 100 8.76 5.17 9.42
C GLY A 100 9.13 3.78 8.87
N GLN A 101 9.45 2.82 9.73
CA GLN A 101 9.81 1.48 9.30
C GLN A 101 8.59 0.72 8.75
N THR A 102 8.80 -0.10 7.73
CA THR A 102 7.82 -1.13 7.34
C THR A 102 8.03 -2.36 8.21
N VAL A 103 7.08 -2.60 9.12
CA VAL A 103 7.13 -3.70 10.08
C VAL A 103 6.29 -4.87 9.57
N PHE A 104 6.91 -6.05 9.49
CA PHE A 104 6.22 -7.32 9.22
C PHE A 104 6.15 -8.12 10.52
N PRO A 105 5.08 -7.98 11.34
CA PRO A 105 5.04 -8.56 12.69
C PRO A 105 5.05 -10.09 12.71
N TYR A 106 4.71 -10.72 11.57
CA TYR A 106 4.71 -12.18 11.41
C TYR A 106 5.95 -12.71 10.66
N ALA A 107 6.90 -11.85 10.30
CA ALA A 107 8.13 -12.32 9.68
C ALA A 107 9.00 -13.06 10.71
N GLY A 108 9.45 -14.27 10.37
CA GLY A 108 10.37 -15.05 11.21
C GLY A 108 9.74 -15.72 12.44
N VAL A 109 8.41 -15.66 12.60
CA VAL A 109 7.68 -16.42 13.62
C VAL A 109 7.07 -17.68 13.02
N GLY A 110 7.05 -18.76 13.80
CA GLY A 110 6.35 -19.99 13.41
C GLY A 110 4.83 -19.79 13.44
N PRO A 111 4.06 -20.66 12.77
CA PRO A 111 2.59 -20.56 12.68
C PRO A 111 1.88 -20.55 14.04
N ASP A 112 2.52 -21.07 15.09
CA ASP A 112 1.95 -21.16 16.45
C ASP A 112 2.25 -19.94 17.34
N THR A 113 3.06 -19.00 16.85
CA THR A 113 3.51 -17.83 17.61
C THR A 113 3.14 -16.56 16.85
N HIS A 114 1.86 -16.17 16.90
CA HIS A 114 1.45 -14.84 16.47
C HIS A 114 1.68 -13.87 17.63
N PRO A 115 2.70 -12.99 17.57
CA PRO A 115 2.85 -11.95 18.58
C PRO A 115 1.62 -11.04 18.55
N ALA A 116 1.24 -10.49 19.71
CA ALA A 116 0.23 -9.44 19.75
C ALA A 116 0.66 -8.31 18.80
N ILE A 117 -0.24 -7.91 17.89
CA ILE A 117 0.02 -6.76 17.02
C ILE A 117 0.09 -5.53 17.93
N HIS A 118 1.30 -5.04 18.17
CA HIS A 118 1.49 -3.76 18.81
C HIS A 118 1.30 -2.67 17.77
N ASP A 119 0.48 -1.69 18.10
CA ASP A 119 0.35 -0.48 17.31
C ASP A 119 1.61 0.38 17.52
N TYR A 120 2.36 0.62 16.45
CA TYR A 120 3.64 1.33 16.48
C TYR A 120 3.48 2.84 16.22
N GLY A 121 2.27 3.37 16.40
CA GLY A 121 1.92 4.78 16.19
C GLY A 121 2.72 5.78 17.01
#